data_AF-A0A914CUT5-F1
#
_entry.id   AF-A0A914CUT5-F1
#
_cell.length_a   1.000
_cell.length_b   1.000
_cell.length_c   1.000
_cell.angle_alpha   90.00
_cell.angle_beta   90.00
_cell.angle_gamma   90.00
#
_symmetry.space_group_name_H-M   'P 1'
#
loop_
_entity.id
_entity.type
_entity.pdbx_description
1 polymer ?
#
loop_
_entity_poly.entity_id
_entity_poly.type
_entity_poly.pdbx_seq_one_letter_code
_entity_poly.pdbx_strand_id
1 'polypeptide(L)'
;MLKFGRAFQRNQLLSKRCLSCRNYALNSKPCSPSLLILQRFLQQNVPRNFNHIPLTEPLPGMEHLSYVDPKAISRFDAKITKLPNGLRVATEPNFGEYCTVGVGIEAGARYEANYPLGTSHFIEKLAFLSSKNFSSKEEIFAILENRGALIDCQSTKDLFLYASSCHVDGVDDIVGIIGDAVFRPRFTEEEIDIGRQIIAFENDAMRRSLECEPLLTDWIHKAAFQGNTLGLSKYCDSANVNNINRQHLVSFIKQYFAPSRIVLAGVGVDHDFLVNAAKQYFNENDSTWSENSSGLLSPLPEIDRSIAQYTGGEVRVTDDLSNMALGPTEYPNLAHFILGFEGASLDHPDFVPFCVLNSLMGGGGSFSAGGPGKGMYTRLYTDVLH
;
A
#
# COMPACT_ATOMS: atom_id res chain seq x y z
N MET A 1 -3.27 4.30 13.70
CA MET A 1 -3.71 5.50 12.94
C MET A 1 -2.63 5.82 11.92
N LEU A 2 -2.67 5.16 10.77
CA LEU A 2 -1.66 5.26 9.71
C LEU A 2 -1.77 6.65 9.05
N LYS A 3 -0.75 7.49 9.23
CA LYS A 3 -0.67 8.80 8.59
C LYS A 3 -0.14 8.64 7.17
N PHE A 4 -1.05 8.62 6.20
CA PHE A 4 -0.72 8.91 4.81
C PHE A 4 -0.41 10.41 4.69
N GLY A 5 0.83 10.75 4.37
CA GLY A 5 1.19 12.14 4.15
C GLY A 5 2.69 12.33 3.96
N ARG A 6 3.16 12.19 2.71
CA ARG A 6 4.29 12.92 2.08
C ARG A 6 4.56 12.33 0.69
N ALA A 7 3.65 12.58 -0.25
CA ALA A 7 3.89 12.41 -1.68
C ALA A 7 3.40 13.65 -2.45
N PHE A 8 3.78 14.83 -1.97
CA PHE A 8 3.36 16.10 -2.54
C PHE A 8 4.54 17.08 -2.57
N GLN A 9 5.44 16.89 -3.55
CA GLN A 9 6.33 17.92 -4.09
C GLN A 9 7.21 17.31 -5.19
N ARG A 10 6.66 17.14 -6.39
CA ARG A 10 7.37 17.16 -7.69
C ARG A 10 6.38 16.73 -8.77
N ASN A 11 5.74 17.72 -9.41
CA ASN A 11 5.28 17.69 -10.80
C ASN A 11 4.46 18.96 -11.09
N GLN A 12 5.11 20.11 -11.00
CA GLN A 12 4.69 21.30 -11.73
C GLN A 12 5.73 21.54 -12.79
N LEU A 13 5.47 21.07 -14.01
CA LEU A 13 6.01 21.52 -15.30
C LEU A 13 5.78 20.38 -16.30
N LEU A 14 4.60 20.34 -16.91
CA LEU A 14 4.36 19.75 -18.25
C LEU A 14 2.89 20.03 -18.66
N SER A 15 2.46 21.28 -18.55
CA SER A 15 1.27 21.75 -19.28
C SER A 15 1.75 22.34 -20.60
N LYS A 16 1.62 21.58 -21.69
CA LYS A 16 1.46 22.01 -23.09
C LYS A 16 1.78 20.83 -24.01
N ARG A 17 0.74 20.11 -24.44
CA ARG A 17 0.56 19.44 -25.76
C ARG A 17 -0.28 18.17 -25.60
N CYS A 18 -1.58 18.26 -25.84
CA CYS A 18 -2.31 17.14 -26.47
C CYS A 18 -3.61 17.66 -27.09
N LEU A 19 -3.54 17.99 -28.38
CA LEU A 19 -4.67 18.26 -29.27
C LEU A 19 -4.59 17.19 -30.37
N SER A 20 -4.86 15.92 -30.03
CA SER A 20 -4.77 14.82 -31.02
C SER A 20 -5.44 13.50 -30.59
N CYS A 21 -6.59 13.52 -29.92
CA CYS A 21 -7.36 12.28 -29.73
C CYS A 21 -8.86 12.56 -29.90
N ARG A 22 -9.33 12.65 -31.16
CA ARG A 22 -10.74 12.95 -31.48
C ARG A 22 -11.52 11.78 -32.10
N ASN A 23 -10.93 10.60 -32.33
CA ASN A 23 -11.54 9.60 -33.24
C ASN A 23 -11.53 8.13 -32.78
N TYR A 24 -11.56 7.80 -31.49
CA TYR A 24 -11.66 6.40 -31.05
C TYR A 24 -12.61 6.21 -29.85
N ALA A 25 -13.90 6.54 -30.02
CA ALA A 25 -14.92 6.20 -29.02
C ALA A 25 -16.33 6.15 -29.64
N LEU A 26 -16.54 5.24 -30.59
CA LEU A 26 -17.88 4.86 -31.06
C LEU A 26 -17.87 3.34 -31.23
N ASN A 27 -17.99 2.58 -30.14
CA ASN A 27 -18.59 1.24 -30.07
C ASN A 27 -18.30 0.55 -28.73
N SER A 28 -18.97 0.99 -27.66
CA SER A 28 -19.23 0.14 -26.49
C SER A 28 -20.56 0.56 -25.85
N LYS A 29 -21.39 -0.43 -25.48
CA LYS A 29 -22.72 -0.20 -24.89
C LYS A 29 -22.56 0.39 -23.48
N PRO A 30 -23.33 1.43 -23.10
CA PRO A 30 -23.22 2.01 -21.76
C PRO A 30 -23.95 1.12 -20.73
N CYS A 31 -23.22 0.73 -19.68
CA CYS A 31 -23.79 0.29 -18.41
C CYS A 31 -23.70 1.45 -17.41
N SER A 32 -24.84 1.78 -16.79
CA SER A 32 -25.12 2.79 -15.76
C SER A 32 -25.83 4.09 -16.23
N PRO A 33 -26.85 4.57 -15.48
CA PRO A 33 -27.59 5.81 -15.81
C PRO A 33 -26.77 7.11 -15.64
N SER A 34 -25.69 7.09 -14.87
CA SER A 34 -24.86 8.26 -14.54
C SER A 34 -23.94 8.67 -15.71
N LEU A 35 -23.34 7.70 -16.40
CA LEU A 35 -22.52 7.94 -17.60
C LEU A 35 -23.35 8.50 -18.78
N LEU A 36 -24.64 8.16 -18.84
CA LEU A 36 -25.58 8.71 -19.82
C LEU A 36 -25.79 10.22 -19.66
N ILE A 37 -25.58 10.80 -18.48
CA ILE A 37 -25.77 12.24 -18.25
C ILE A 37 -24.60 13.03 -18.84
N LEU A 38 -23.36 12.65 -18.53
CA LEU A 38 -22.14 13.29 -19.07
C LEU A 38 -21.99 13.08 -20.59
N GLN A 39 -22.32 11.88 -21.08
CA GLN A 39 -22.24 11.58 -22.51
C GLN A 39 -23.34 12.30 -23.31
N ARG A 40 -24.55 12.49 -22.74
CA ARG A 40 -25.56 13.41 -23.30
C ARG A 40 -25.13 14.88 -23.23
N PHE A 41 -24.37 15.27 -22.20
CA PHE A 41 -23.87 16.64 -22.02
C PHE A 41 -22.85 17.02 -23.10
N LEU A 42 -21.96 16.09 -23.48
CA LEU A 42 -20.96 16.31 -24.54
C LEU A 42 -21.53 16.13 -25.96
N GLN A 43 -22.63 15.39 -26.13
CA GLN A 43 -23.29 15.18 -27.43
C GLN A 43 -24.27 16.28 -27.83
N GLN A 44 -24.68 17.16 -26.90
CA GLN A 44 -25.49 18.32 -27.25
C GLN A 44 -24.58 19.45 -27.79
N ASN A 45 -24.64 19.65 -29.10
CA ASN A 45 -24.05 20.79 -29.82
C ASN A 45 -24.60 22.14 -29.30
N VAL A 46 -24.13 22.60 -28.14
CA VAL A 46 -24.40 23.96 -27.67
C VAL A 46 -23.07 24.70 -27.54
N PRO A 47 -22.79 25.70 -28.39
CA PRO A 47 -21.63 26.56 -28.21
C PRO A 47 -21.94 27.51 -27.05
N ARG A 48 -21.68 27.07 -25.81
CA ARG A 48 -21.74 27.95 -24.64
C ARG A 48 -20.33 28.40 -24.32
N ASN A 49 -20.10 29.70 -24.39
CA ASN A 49 -18.84 30.32 -24.02
C ASN A 49 -18.73 30.31 -22.48
N PHE A 50 -18.38 29.15 -21.91
CA PHE A 50 -18.25 28.94 -20.46
C PHE A 50 -17.14 29.78 -19.82
N ASN A 51 -16.25 30.37 -20.63
CA ASN A 51 -15.10 31.14 -20.17
C ASN A 51 -15.45 32.51 -19.55
N HIS A 52 -16.73 32.92 -19.56
CA HIS A 52 -17.15 34.24 -19.06
C HIS A 52 -18.21 34.21 -17.96
N ILE A 53 -18.50 33.03 -17.40
CA ILE A 53 -19.48 32.91 -16.32
C ILE A 53 -18.75 33.13 -14.99
N PRO A 54 -19.14 34.14 -14.18
CA PRO A 54 -18.55 34.33 -12.86
C PRO A 54 -18.75 33.10 -11.98
N LEU A 55 -17.77 32.75 -11.14
CA LEU A 55 -17.89 31.63 -10.18
C LEU A 55 -19.01 31.83 -9.14
N THR A 56 -19.60 33.03 -9.07
CA THR A 56 -20.75 33.35 -8.23
C THR A 56 -22.09 32.90 -8.84
N GLU A 57 -22.12 32.55 -10.12
CA GLU A 57 -23.33 32.13 -10.83
C GLU A 57 -23.26 30.64 -11.19
N PRO A 58 -24.36 29.87 -11.03
CA PRO A 58 -24.39 28.47 -11.42
C PRO A 58 -24.21 28.33 -12.93
N LEU A 59 -23.47 27.29 -13.35
CA LEU A 59 -23.29 27.01 -14.77
C LEU A 59 -24.64 26.68 -15.42
N PRO A 60 -25.00 27.33 -16.55
CA PRO A 60 -26.26 27.11 -17.25
C PRO A 60 -26.42 25.64 -17.65
N GLY A 61 -27.46 24.98 -17.14
CA GLY A 61 -27.72 23.55 -17.34
C GLY A 61 -27.21 22.62 -16.23
N MET A 62 -26.55 23.14 -15.19
CA MET A 62 -26.21 22.42 -13.95
C MET A 62 -26.98 22.98 -12.74
N GLU A 63 -28.13 23.59 -12.99
CA GLU A 63 -28.95 24.25 -11.96
C GLU A 63 -29.61 23.26 -10.98
N HIS A 64 -29.78 22.01 -11.41
CA HIS A 64 -30.36 20.94 -10.60
C HIS A 64 -29.29 19.96 -10.13
N LEU A 65 -28.86 20.13 -8.88
CA LEU A 65 -27.99 19.19 -8.19
C LEU A 65 -28.84 18.09 -7.54
N SER A 66 -28.50 16.83 -7.82
CA SER A 66 -29.05 15.69 -7.09
C SER A 66 -28.19 15.46 -5.85
N TYR A 67 -28.73 15.80 -4.68
CA TYR A 67 -28.08 15.51 -3.41
C TYR A 67 -28.49 14.13 -2.94
N VAL A 68 -27.50 13.33 -2.55
CA VAL A 68 -27.75 12.04 -1.90
C VAL A 68 -27.94 12.29 -0.41
N ASP A 69 -28.92 11.63 0.20
CA ASP A 69 -29.14 11.69 1.65
C ASP A 69 -28.09 10.81 2.37
N PRO A 70 -27.18 11.38 3.19
CA PRO A 70 -26.18 10.61 3.93
C PRO A 70 -26.79 9.59 4.89
N LYS A 71 -28.05 9.77 5.31
CA LYS A 71 -28.76 8.85 6.20
C LYS A 71 -29.29 7.60 5.48
N ALA A 72 -29.29 7.60 4.15
CA ALA A 72 -29.73 6.45 3.36
C ALA A 72 -28.77 5.25 3.47
N ILE A 73 -27.53 5.48 3.93
CA ILE A 73 -26.54 4.43 4.14
C ILE A 73 -26.43 4.13 5.63
N SER A 74 -26.64 2.86 6.00
CA SER A 74 -26.32 2.38 7.34
C SER A 74 -24.80 2.34 7.48
N ARG A 75 -24.24 3.21 8.32
CA ARG A 75 -22.82 3.15 8.69
C ARG A 75 -22.55 1.83 9.40
N PHE A 76 -21.36 1.26 9.19
CA PHE A 76 -20.93 -0.01 9.80
C PHE A 76 -21.72 -1.25 9.35
N ASP A 77 -22.36 -1.22 8.17
CA ASP A 77 -23.00 -2.39 7.55
C ASP A 77 -22.01 -3.17 6.66
N ALA A 78 -20.96 -3.72 7.29
CA ALA A 78 -19.93 -4.46 6.57
C ALA A 78 -20.45 -5.83 6.11
N LYS A 79 -20.31 -6.12 4.81
CA LYS A 79 -20.68 -7.41 4.20
C LYS A 79 -19.43 -8.22 3.90
N ILE A 80 -19.46 -9.51 4.22
CA ILE A 80 -18.33 -10.42 4.01
C ILE A 80 -18.82 -11.66 3.25
N THR A 81 -18.15 -11.97 2.13
CA THR A 81 -18.37 -13.17 1.36
C THR A 81 -17.07 -13.97 1.28
N LYS A 82 -17.12 -15.27 1.57
CA LYS A 82 -16.00 -16.19 1.38
C LYS A 82 -16.21 -16.98 0.09
N LEU A 83 -15.26 -16.87 -0.84
CA LEU A 83 -15.27 -17.60 -2.10
C LEU A 83 -14.86 -19.08 -1.88
N PRO A 84 -15.24 -20.00 -2.81
CA PRO A 84 -14.89 -21.41 -2.70
C PRO A 84 -13.38 -21.70 -2.64
N ASN A 85 -12.56 -20.85 -3.26
CA ASN A 85 -11.10 -20.94 -3.22
C ASN A 85 -10.48 -20.45 -1.88
N GLY A 86 -11.30 -19.96 -0.95
CA GLY A 86 -10.86 -19.47 0.36
C GLY A 86 -10.64 -17.96 0.45
N LEU A 87 -10.62 -17.25 -0.68
CA LEU A 87 -10.49 -15.78 -0.71
C LEU A 87 -11.70 -15.13 -0.04
N ARG A 88 -11.45 -14.11 0.77
CA ARG A 88 -12.50 -13.34 1.45
C ARG A 88 -12.67 -12.00 0.78
N VAL A 89 -13.92 -11.61 0.54
CA VAL A 89 -14.28 -10.29 0.01
C VAL A 89 -15.08 -9.56 1.08
N ALA A 90 -14.62 -8.38 1.48
CA ALA A 90 -15.28 -7.53 2.47
C ALA A 90 -15.62 -6.18 1.85
N THR A 91 -16.81 -5.66 2.11
CA THR A 91 -17.16 -4.29 1.68
C THR A 91 -17.87 -3.52 2.77
N GLU A 92 -17.57 -2.23 2.87
CA GLU A 92 -18.32 -1.29 3.67
C GLU A 92 -18.90 -0.18 2.78
N PRO A 93 -20.21 0.09 2.87
CA PRO A 93 -20.81 1.16 2.08
C PRO A 93 -20.32 2.51 2.64
N ASN A 94 -19.86 3.38 1.73
CA ASN A 94 -19.48 4.74 2.06
C ASN A 94 -20.01 5.70 0.99
N PHE A 95 -20.29 6.94 1.39
CA PHE A 95 -20.74 7.97 0.48
C PHE A 95 -19.55 8.67 -0.19
N GLY A 96 -19.63 8.84 -1.51
CA GLY A 96 -18.66 9.60 -2.30
C GLY A 96 -18.55 9.12 -3.74
N GLU A 97 -17.98 9.96 -4.59
CA GLU A 97 -17.61 9.61 -5.98
C GLU A 97 -16.27 8.86 -6.03
N TYR A 98 -15.57 8.80 -4.90
CA TYR A 98 -14.32 8.08 -4.73
C TYR A 98 -14.51 6.91 -3.77
N CYS A 99 -13.82 5.83 -4.08
CA CYS A 99 -13.81 4.61 -3.31
C CYS A 99 -12.37 4.12 -3.12
N THR A 100 -12.17 3.24 -2.15
CA THR A 100 -10.88 2.61 -1.89
C THR A 100 -11.05 1.11 -1.96
N VAL A 101 -10.22 0.46 -2.77
CA VAL A 101 -10.13 -1.01 -2.84
C VAL A 101 -8.72 -1.43 -2.49
N GLY A 102 -8.59 -2.57 -1.81
CA GLY A 102 -7.28 -3.10 -1.49
C GLY A 102 -7.29 -4.57 -1.15
N VAL A 103 -6.14 -5.19 -1.28
CA VAL A 103 -5.88 -6.59 -1.01
C VAL A 103 -4.90 -6.66 0.15
N GLY A 104 -5.36 -7.24 1.26
CA GLY A 104 -4.51 -7.66 2.37
C GLY A 104 -4.13 -9.13 2.20
N ILE A 105 -2.83 -9.42 2.25
CA ILE A 105 -2.29 -10.77 2.12
C ILE A 105 -1.49 -11.07 3.38
N GLU A 106 -1.82 -12.16 4.06
CA GLU A 106 -1.04 -12.64 5.20
C GLU A 106 0.31 -13.19 4.70
N ALA A 107 1.29 -12.31 4.47
CA ALA A 107 2.62 -12.59 3.96
C ALA A 107 3.54 -11.41 4.33
N GLY A 108 4.86 -11.59 4.29
CA GLY A 108 5.80 -10.55 4.72
C GLY A 108 7.13 -11.13 5.19
N ALA A 109 7.99 -10.27 5.74
CA ALA A 109 9.35 -10.63 6.12
C ALA A 109 9.45 -11.77 7.15
N ARG A 110 8.41 -11.97 7.97
CA ARG A 110 8.28 -13.08 8.92
C ARG A 110 8.40 -14.44 8.25
N TYR A 111 7.96 -14.57 7.00
CA TYR A 111 7.85 -15.83 6.29
C TYR A 111 9.07 -16.12 5.40
N GLU A 112 10.16 -15.36 5.56
CA GLU A 112 11.36 -15.46 4.74
C GLU A 112 12.41 -16.44 5.26
N ALA A 113 12.14 -17.20 6.33
CA ALA A 113 13.15 -18.10 6.92
C ALA A 113 13.81 -19.06 5.91
N ASN A 114 13.02 -19.53 4.92
CA ASN A 114 13.48 -20.44 3.87
C ASN A 114 13.79 -19.74 2.52
N TYR A 115 13.84 -18.41 2.51
CA TYR A 115 14.13 -17.57 1.35
C TYR A 115 15.28 -16.61 1.68
N PRO A 116 15.95 -16.02 0.67
CA PRO A 116 16.90 -14.95 0.94
C PRO A 116 16.18 -13.77 1.62
N LEU A 117 16.72 -13.29 2.74
CA LEU A 117 16.11 -12.20 3.51
C LEU A 117 16.06 -10.92 2.67
N GLY A 118 14.89 -10.28 2.66
CA GLY A 118 14.58 -9.15 1.79
C GLY A 118 13.72 -9.50 0.57
N THR A 119 13.30 -10.76 0.41
CA THR A 119 12.44 -11.19 -0.72
C THR A 119 11.13 -10.39 -0.76
N SER A 120 10.49 -10.16 0.38
CA SER A 120 9.27 -9.35 0.50
C SER A 120 9.53 -7.89 0.14
N HIS A 121 10.68 -7.34 0.56
CA HIS A 121 11.07 -5.97 0.22
C HIS A 121 11.21 -5.79 -1.30
N PHE A 122 11.79 -6.77 -2.00
CA PHE A 122 11.83 -6.78 -3.47
C PHE A 122 10.43 -6.84 -4.08
N ILE A 123 9.55 -7.72 -3.60
CA ILE A 123 8.18 -7.84 -4.13
C ILE A 123 7.42 -6.52 -3.97
N GLU A 124 7.60 -5.82 -2.84
CA GLU A 124 7.02 -4.49 -2.61
C GLU A 124 7.46 -3.49 -3.68
N LYS A 125 8.77 -3.38 -3.95
CA LYS A 125 9.30 -2.40 -4.92
C LYS A 125 8.96 -2.73 -6.37
N LEU A 126 8.73 -4.00 -6.68
CA LEU A 126 8.41 -4.47 -8.03
C LEU A 126 6.90 -4.61 -8.30
N ALA A 127 6.05 -4.32 -7.32
CA ALA A 127 4.61 -4.61 -7.34
C ALA A 127 3.85 -4.08 -8.58
N PHE A 128 4.14 -2.86 -9.04
CA PHE A 128 3.42 -2.19 -10.13
C PHE A 128 4.31 -1.93 -11.36
N LEU A 129 5.16 -2.91 -11.70
CA LEU A 129 5.92 -2.94 -12.94
C LEU A 129 5.16 -3.76 -14.01
N SER A 130 5.85 -4.54 -14.84
CA SER A 130 5.17 -5.35 -15.85
C SER A 130 4.50 -6.60 -15.26
N SER A 131 3.35 -6.94 -15.84
CA SER A 131 2.55 -8.13 -15.53
C SER A 131 2.09 -8.80 -16.82
N LYS A 132 1.35 -9.91 -16.72
CA LYS A 132 0.87 -10.62 -17.91
C LYS A 132 0.03 -9.73 -18.82
N ASN A 133 -0.94 -8.99 -18.28
CA ASN A 133 -1.86 -8.16 -19.07
C ASN A 133 -1.35 -6.73 -19.28
N PHE A 134 -0.44 -6.23 -18.44
CA PHE A 134 0.13 -4.89 -18.57
C PHE A 134 1.61 -4.98 -18.92
N SER A 135 1.97 -4.47 -20.09
CA SER A 135 3.29 -4.66 -20.69
C SER A 135 4.39 -3.85 -20.00
N SER A 136 4.05 -2.68 -19.44
CA SER A 136 5.00 -1.80 -18.76
C SER A 136 4.36 -1.02 -17.62
N LYS A 137 5.22 -0.42 -16.78
CA LYS A 137 4.80 0.49 -15.71
C LYS A 137 4.01 1.67 -16.28
N GLU A 138 4.43 2.24 -17.39
CA GLU A 138 3.80 3.42 -17.99
C GLU A 138 2.34 3.16 -18.40
N GLU A 139 2.04 1.94 -18.87
CA GLU A 139 0.68 1.52 -19.20
C GLU A 139 -0.23 1.53 -17.97
N ILE A 140 0.23 0.96 -16.85
CA ILE A 140 -0.49 0.98 -15.57
C ILE A 140 -0.72 2.42 -15.12
N PHE A 141 0.32 3.26 -15.13
CA PHE A 141 0.22 4.65 -14.67
C PHE A 141 -0.70 5.51 -15.55
N ALA A 142 -0.75 5.28 -16.86
CA ALA A 142 -1.70 5.96 -17.74
C ALA A 142 -3.16 5.63 -17.40
N ILE A 143 -3.45 4.38 -17.04
CA ILE A 143 -4.79 3.97 -16.58
C ILE A 143 -5.11 4.63 -15.23
N LEU A 144 -4.16 4.63 -14.30
CA LEU A 144 -4.32 5.26 -13.00
C LEU A 144 -4.63 6.76 -13.13
N GLU A 145 -3.86 7.49 -13.95
CA GLU A 145 -4.07 8.91 -14.21
C GLU A 145 -5.45 9.19 -14.83
N ASN A 146 -5.86 8.37 -15.80
CA ASN A 146 -7.18 8.50 -16.45
C ASN A 146 -8.35 8.23 -15.48
N ARG A 147 -8.15 7.35 -14.50
CA ARG A 147 -9.15 7.05 -13.46
C ARG A 147 -9.04 7.93 -12.21
N GLY A 148 -8.09 8.88 -12.19
CA GLY A 148 -7.80 9.70 -11.02
C GLY A 148 -7.42 8.85 -9.81
N ALA A 149 -6.73 7.74 -10.04
CA ALA A 149 -6.41 6.74 -9.04
C ALA A 149 -5.01 6.95 -8.45
N LEU A 150 -4.90 6.69 -7.15
CA LEU A 150 -3.63 6.54 -6.44
C LEU A 150 -3.50 5.09 -6.03
N ILE A 151 -2.32 4.49 -6.22
CA ILE A 151 -2.06 3.11 -5.84
C ILE A 151 -0.76 3.03 -5.05
N ASP A 152 -0.72 2.15 -4.06
CA ASP A 152 0.47 1.87 -3.26
C ASP A 152 0.53 0.39 -2.86
N CYS A 153 1.75 -0.10 -2.64
CA CYS A 153 2.02 -1.44 -2.13
C CYS A 153 2.97 -1.31 -0.95
N GLN A 154 2.60 -1.90 0.18
CA GLN A 154 3.41 -1.89 1.39
C GLN A 154 3.52 -3.30 1.95
N SER A 155 4.74 -3.69 2.30
CA SER A 155 5.02 -4.90 3.07
C SER A 155 5.32 -4.54 4.53
N THR A 156 4.81 -5.35 5.46
CA THR A 156 5.22 -5.37 6.86
C THR A 156 5.91 -6.70 7.15
N LYS A 157 6.12 -7.03 8.42
CA LYS A 157 6.63 -8.35 8.81
C LYS A 157 5.61 -9.45 8.51
N ASP A 158 4.30 -9.18 8.54
CA ASP A 158 3.24 -10.20 8.49
C ASP A 158 2.08 -9.90 7.52
N LEU A 159 2.06 -8.72 6.91
CA LEU A 159 1.04 -8.27 5.96
C LEU A 159 1.66 -7.65 4.71
N PHE A 160 1.17 -8.05 3.54
CA PHE A 160 1.25 -7.28 2.31
C PHE A 160 -0.06 -6.55 2.07
N LEU A 161 0.01 -5.27 1.74
CA LEU A 161 -1.13 -4.44 1.42
C LEU A 161 -0.95 -3.81 0.05
N TYR A 162 -1.79 -4.20 -0.91
CA TYR A 162 -1.96 -3.51 -2.19
C TYR A 162 -3.23 -2.70 -2.10
N ALA A 163 -3.16 -1.37 -2.17
CA ALA A 163 -4.35 -0.54 -2.01
C ALA A 163 -4.39 0.59 -3.03
N SER A 164 -5.59 0.92 -3.49
CA SER A 164 -5.82 2.04 -4.38
C SER A 164 -7.08 2.79 -4.02
N SER A 165 -7.03 4.12 -4.14
CA SER A 165 -8.20 4.98 -4.11
C SER A 165 -8.44 5.54 -5.50
N CYS A 166 -9.66 5.43 -6.00
CA CYS A 166 -10.02 5.81 -7.37
C CYS A 166 -11.47 6.31 -7.45
N HIS A 167 -11.82 6.91 -8.59
CA HIS A 167 -13.23 7.20 -8.90
C HIS A 167 -14.02 5.88 -9.02
N VAL A 168 -15.29 5.85 -8.58
CA VAL A 168 -16.14 4.64 -8.57
C VAL A 168 -16.24 3.93 -9.93
N ASP A 169 -16.17 4.67 -11.03
CA ASP A 169 -16.20 4.12 -12.39
C ASP A 169 -14.91 3.37 -12.78
N GLY A 170 -13.82 3.56 -12.03
CA GLY A 170 -12.52 2.96 -12.29
C GLY A 170 -12.27 1.64 -11.54
N VAL A 171 -13.18 1.21 -10.66
CA VAL A 171 -12.91 0.09 -9.74
C VAL A 171 -12.54 -1.20 -10.48
N ASP A 172 -13.21 -1.51 -11.59
CA ASP A 172 -12.92 -2.73 -12.35
C ASP A 172 -11.46 -2.79 -12.83
N ASP A 173 -10.99 -1.69 -13.45
CA ASP A 173 -9.62 -1.57 -13.96
C ASP A 173 -8.61 -1.69 -12.83
N ILE A 174 -8.89 -1.05 -11.69
CA ILE A 174 -7.99 -1.04 -10.52
C ILE A 174 -7.90 -2.42 -9.86
N VAL A 175 -9.03 -3.12 -9.70
CA VAL A 175 -9.03 -4.48 -9.17
C VAL A 175 -8.32 -5.43 -10.15
N GLY A 176 -8.43 -5.20 -11.45
CA GLY A 176 -7.66 -5.90 -12.49
C GLY A 176 -6.15 -5.68 -12.34
N ILE A 177 -5.70 -4.43 -12.19
CA ILE A 177 -4.29 -4.08 -11.98
C ILE A 177 -3.74 -4.77 -10.71
N ILE A 178 -4.48 -4.71 -9.60
CA ILE A 178 -4.07 -5.36 -8.35
C ILE A 178 -4.02 -6.89 -8.51
N GLY A 179 -5.01 -7.50 -9.17
CA GLY A 179 -5.02 -8.94 -9.43
C GLY A 179 -3.83 -9.40 -10.26
N ASP A 180 -3.44 -8.62 -11.27
CA ASP A 180 -2.26 -8.87 -12.10
C ASP A 180 -0.94 -8.71 -11.32
N ALA A 181 -0.83 -7.67 -10.49
CA ALA A 181 0.32 -7.47 -9.62
C ALA A 181 0.52 -8.63 -8.63
N VAL A 182 -0.57 -9.21 -8.13
CA VAL A 182 -0.56 -10.29 -7.12
C VAL A 182 -0.26 -11.66 -7.76
N PHE A 183 -0.91 -12.02 -8.86
CA PHE A 183 -0.83 -13.38 -9.44
C PHE A 183 -0.06 -13.51 -10.74
N ARG A 184 0.11 -12.39 -11.46
CA ARG A 184 0.69 -12.39 -12.80
C ARG A 184 1.92 -11.46 -12.96
N PRO A 185 2.81 -11.27 -11.95
CA PRO A 185 4.00 -10.46 -12.14
C PRO A 185 4.98 -11.14 -13.11
N ARG A 186 5.64 -10.36 -13.97
CA ARG A 186 6.64 -10.90 -14.91
C ARG A 186 8.04 -10.98 -14.30
N PHE A 187 8.46 -9.92 -13.59
CA PHE A 187 9.80 -9.76 -13.00
C PHE A 187 10.92 -10.07 -14.01
N THR A 188 11.09 -9.19 -15.00
CA THR A 188 12.21 -9.30 -15.94
C THR A 188 13.55 -9.06 -15.22
N GLU A 189 14.67 -9.51 -15.80
CA GLU A 189 15.98 -9.27 -15.18
C GLU A 189 16.29 -7.79 -15.02
N GLU A 190 15.91 -6.97 -16.02
CA GLU A 190 16.03 -5.51 -15.99
C GLU A 190 15.23 -4.89 -14.83
N GLU A 191 14.00 -5.36 -14.59
CA GLU A 191 13.18 -4.89 -13.47
C GLU A 191 13.80 -5.26 -12.12
N ILE A 192 14.37 -6.45 -12.00
CA ILE A 192 15.06 -6.88 -10.78
C ILE A 192 16.30 -6.02 -10.53
N ASP A 193 17.07 -5.67 -11.57
CA ASP A 193 18.21 -4.76 -11.46
C ASP A 193 17.80 -3.36 -11.01
N ILE A 194 16.67 -2.85 -11.53
CA ILE A 194 16.07 -1.60 -11.03
C ILE A 194 15.69 -1.74 -9.56
N GLY A 195 15.08 -2.87 -9.17
CA GLY A 195 14.75 -3.18 -7.77
C GLY A 195 15.98 -3.15 -6.86
N ARG A 196 17.10 -3.74 -7.30
CA ARG A 196 18.38 -3.71 -6.56
C ARG A 196 18.85 -2.28 -6.32
N GLN A 197 18.78 -1.42 -7.34
CA GLN A 197 19.20 -0.02 -7.23
C GLN A 197 18.29 0.78 -6.29
N ILE A 198 16.96 0.59 -6.38
CA ILE A 198 15.98 1.25 -5.50
C ILE A 198 16.25 0.88 -4.04
N ILE A 199 16.41 -0.42 -3.75
CA ILE A 199 16.65 -0.92 -2.39
C ILE A 199 17.99 -0.43 -1.86
N ALA A 200 19.05 -0.46 -2.68
CA ALA A 200 20.35 0.07 -2.29
C ALA A 200 20.27 1.55 -1.91
N PHE A 201 19.58 2.36 -2.74
CA PHE A 201 19.36 3.77 -2.47
C PHE A 201 18.53 4.01 -1.19
N GLU A 202 17.47 3.22 -0.97
CA GLU A 202 16.63 3.33 0.23
C GLU A 202 17.40 2.97 1.50
N ASN A 203 18.17 1.89 1.49
CA ASN A 203 19.03 1.50 2.61
C ASN A 203 20.03 2.61 2.97
N ASP A 204 20.64 3.19 1.94
CA ASP A 204 21.55 4.32 2.07
C ASP A 204 20.86 5.57 2.61
N ALA A 205 19.67 5.88 2.11
CA ALA A 205 18.88 7.03 2.55
C ALA A 205 18.41 6.87 4.00
N MET A 206 17.97 5.67 4.41
CA MET A 206 17.58 5.38 5.79
C MET A 206 18.77 5.53 6.75
N ARG A 207 19.95 5.03 6.36
CA ARG A 207 21.17 5.14 7.17
C ARG A 207 21.71 6.56 7.27
N ARG A 208 21.37 7.45 6.33
CA ARG A 208 21.75 8.87 6.34
C ARG A 208 20.64 9.78 6.88
N SER A 209 19.47 9.23 7.17
CA SER A 209 18.34 9.98 7.72
C SER A 209 18.58 10.30 9.19
N LEU A 210 18.25 11.52 9.60
CA LEU A 210 18.19 11.91 11.01
C LEU A 210 17.03 11.21 11.73
N GLU A 211 16.00 10.81 11.00
CA GLU A 211 14.86 10.06 11.52
C GLU A 211 15.20 8.56 11.53
N CYS A 212 15.76 8.07 12.63
CA CYS A 212 16.15 6.66 12.80
C CYS A 212 15.00 5.73 13.23
N GLU A 213 13.78 6.26 13.42
CA GLU A 213 12.63 5.51 13.95
C GLU A 213 12.31 4.20 13.18
N PRO A 214 12.34 4.16 11.82
CA PRO A 214 12.10 2.93 11.09
C PRO A 214 13.15 1.84 11.38
N LEU A 215 14.43 2.21 11.46
CA LEU A 215 15.53 1.29 11.77
C LEU A 215 15.48 0.82 13.22
N LEU A 216 15.23 1.72 14.16
CA LEU A 216 15.08 1.37 15.58
C LEU A 216 13.92 0.41 15.80
N THR A 217 12.81 0.61 15.08
CA THR A 217 11.64 -0.28 15.13
C THR A 217 11.96 -1.67 14.57
N ASP A 218 12.76 -1.77 13.50
CA ASP A 218 13.18 -3.08 13.00
C ASP A 218 14.20 -3.75 13.93
N TRP A 219 15.16 -3.00 14.47
CA TRP A 219 16.21 -3.51 15.36
C TRP A 219 15.68 -3.97 16.71
N ILE A 220 14.65 -3.33 17.28
CA ILE A 220 14.05 -3.84 18.52
C ILE A 220 13.41 -5.21 18.31
N HIS A 221 12.79 -5.45 17.15
CA HIS A 221 12.24 -6.77 16.82
C HIS A 221 13.35 -7.79 16.60
N LYS A 222 14.43 -7.41 15.90
CA LYS A 222 15.62 -8.25 15.75
C LYS A 222 16.23 -8.62 17.10
N ALA A 223 16.30 -7.68 18.04
CA ALA A 223 16.78 -7.93 19.40
C ALA A 223 15.82 -8.86 20.17
N ALA A 224 14.51 -8.62 20.09
CA ALA A 224 13.51 -9.32 20.89
C ALA A 224 13.19 -10.74 20.41
N PHE A 225 13.24 -10.99 19.11
CA PHE A 225 12.84 -12.25 18.46
C PHE A 225 13.99 -12.96 17.72
N GLN A 226 15.20 -12.38 17.76
CA GLN A 226 16.44 -12.96 17.22
C GLN A 226 16.34 -13.28 15.72
N GLY A 227 17.04 -14.31 15.23
CA GLY A 227 17.08 -14.66 13.81
C GLY A 227 15.85 -15.42 13.28
N ASN A 228 14.67 -15.30 13.90
CA ASN A 228 13.49 -16.08 13.52
C ASN A 228 12.21 -15.24 13.48
N THR A 229 11.28 -15.58 12.59
CA THR A 229 9.94 -14.97 12.46
C THR A 229 9.97 -13.43 12.48
N LEU A 230 9.45 -12.79 13.53
CA LEU A 230 9.37 -11.33 13.67
C LEU A 230 10.75 -10.66 13.79
N GLY A 231 11.79 -11.41 14.14
CA GLY A 231 13.15 -10.89 14.22
C GLY A 231 13.86 -10.79 12.87
N LEU A 232 13.29 -11.39 11.81
CA LEU A 232 13.73 -11.18 10.44
C LEU A 232 13.46 -9.72 10.03
N SER A 233 14.47 -9.08 9.45
CA SER A 233 14.38 -7.66 9.07
C SER A 233 13.34 -7.46 7.97
N LYS A 234 12.57 -6.38 8.04
CA LYS A 234 11.72 -5.94 6.93
C LYS A 234 12.59 -5.58 5.70
N TYR A 235 13.77 -5.02 5.94
CA TYR A 235 14.60 -4.44 4.89
C TYR A 235 15.61 -5.48 4.38
N CYS A 236 15.80 -5.50 3.06
CA CYS A 236 16.82 -6.33 2.45
C CYS A 236 18.21 -5.79 2.80
N ASP A 237 19.02 -6.59 3.51
CA ASP A 237 20.42 -6.23 3.76
C ASP A 237 21.21 -6.15 2.45
N SER A 238 22.16 -5.21 2.37
CA SER A 238 23.00 -5.00 1.19
C SER A 238 23.78 -6.25 0.75
N ALA A 239 24.09 -7.15 1.69
CA ALA A 239 24.72 -8.43 1.41
C ALA A 239 23.81 -9.42 0.63
N ASN A 240 22.48 -9.30 0.79
CA ASN A 240 21.49 -10.20 0.18
C ASN A 240 20.88 -9.64 -1.11
N VAL A 241 21.02 -8.35 -1.39
CA VAL A 241 20.46 -7.69 -2.59
C VAL A 241 20.84 -8.43 -3.88
N ASN A 242 22.07 -8.95 -3.95
CA ASN A 242 22.56 -9.68 -5.14
C ASN A 242 22.18 -11.17 -5.16
N ASN A 243 21.74 -11.73 -4.03
CA ASN A 243 21.37 -13.14 -3.90
C ASN A 243 19.91 -13.39 -4.32
N ILE A 244 19.08 -12.34 -4.33
CA ILE A 244 17.68 -12.42 -4.73
C ILE A 244 17.57 -12.44 -6.26
N ASN A 245 16.78 -13.38 -6.77
CA ASN A 245 16.58 -13.61 -8.19
C ASN A 245 15.09 -13.86 -8.46
N ARG A 246 14.73 -13.93 -9.75
CA ARG A 246 13.34 -14.12 -10.18
C ARG A 246 12.70 -15.38 -9.59
N GLN A 247 13.43 -16.49 -9.53
CA GLN A 247 12.90 -17.77 -9.01
C GLN A 247 12.53 -17.65 -7.53
N HIS A 248 13.33 -16.95 -6.73
CA HIS A 248 13.02 -16.68 -5.32
C HIS A 248 11.69 -15.89 -5.20
N LEU A 249 11.54 -14.81 -5.97
CA LEU A 249 10.35 -13.94 -5.92
C LEU A 249 9.08 -14.69 -6.32
N VAL A 250 9.08 -15.38 -7.47
CA VAL A 250 7.91 -16.11 -7.97
C VAL A 250 7.56 -17.28 -7.06
N SER A 251 8.56 -17.98 -6.51
CA SER A 251 8.33 -19.08 -5.59
C SER A 251 7.76 -18.61 -4.25
N PHE A 252 8.18 -17.44 -3.76
CA PHE A 252 7.62 -16.84 -2.55
C PHE A 252 6.15 -16.48 -2.75
N ILE A 253 5.82 -15.79 -3.85
CA ILE A 253 4.44 -15.43 -4.19
C ILE A 253 3.59 -16.70 -4.34
N LYS A 254 4.06 -17.71 -5.07
CA LYS A 254 3.33 -18.98 -5.23
C LYS A 254 2.92 -19.59 -3.88
N GLN A 255 3.83 -19.55 -2.91
CA GLN A 255 3.66 -20.21 -1.63
C GLN A 255 2.80 -19.40 -0.65
N TYR A 256 3.02 -18.08 -0.60
CA TYR A 256 2.46 -17.20 0.43
C TYR A 256 1.25 -16.39 -0.03
N PHE A 257 1.08 -16.15 -1.33
CA PHE A 257 -0.07 -15.41 -1.87
C PHE A 257 -1.23 -16.36 -2.20
N ALA A 258 -1.43 -17.41 -1.41
CA ALA A 258 -2.52 -18.34 -1.59
C ALA A 258 -3.89 -17.65 -1.38
N PRO A 259 -4.94 -17.95 -2.16
CA PRO A 259 -6.25 -17.31 -2.00
C PRO A 259 -6.82 -17.35 -0.58
N SER A 260 -6.55 -18.43 0.18
CA SER A 260 -6.96 -18.55 1.60
C SER A 260 -6.36 -17.49 2.53
N ARG A 261 -5.22 -16.91 2.15
CA ARG A 261 -4.47 -15.86 2.87
C ARG A 261 -4.81 -14.46 2.39
N ILE A 262 -5.73 -14.33 1.42
CA ILE A 262 -6.08 -13.07 0.78
C ILE A 262 -7.45 -12.58 1.26
N VAL A 263 -7.50 -11.28 1.55
CA VAL A 263 -8.73 -10.52 1.77
C VAL A 263 -8.77 -9.35 0.79
N LEU A 264 -9.77 -9.32 -0.10
CA LEU A 264 -10.09 -8.16 -0.93
C LEU A 264 -11.12 -7.30 -0.17
N ALA A 265 -10.75 -6.08 0.17
CA ALA A 265 -11.59 -5.13 0.88
C ALA A 265 -11.94 -3.92 -0.01
N GLY A 266 -13.18 -3.43 0.08
CA GLY A 266 -13.63 -2.23 -0.62
C GLY A 266 -14.47 -1.32 0.28
N VAL A 267 -14.19 -0.02 0.25
CA VAL A 267 -14.99 1.02 0.95
C VAL A 267 -15.59 1.94 -0.11
N GLY A 268 -16.92 2.07 -0.10
CA GLY A 268 -17.65 2.82 -1.12
C GLY A 268 -17.81 2.07 -2.45
N VAL A 269 -17.80 0.73 -2.41
CA VAL A 269 -17.95 -0.15 -3.58
C VAL A 269 -19.14 -1.11 -3.36
N ASP A 270 -19.87 -1.41 -4.43
CA ASP A 270 -20.93 -2.42 -4.39
C ASP A 270 -20.38 -3.82 -4.09
N HIS A 271 -21.04 -4.55 -3.19
CA HIS A 271 -20.56 -5.85 -2.72
C HIS A 271 -20.58 -6.91 -3.82
N ASP A 272 -21.67 -7.00 -4.57
CA ASP A 272 -21.84 -8.04 -5.58
C ASP A 272 -20.90 -7.79 -6.76
N PHE A 273 -20.72 -6.53 -7.13
CA PHE A 273 -19.70 -6.10 -8.09
C PHE A 273 -18.30 -6.56 -7.67
N LEU A 274 -17.86 -6.24 -6.44
CA LEU A 274 -16.52 -6.59 -5.96
C LEU A 274 -16.32 -8.12 -5.85
N VAL A 275 -17.36 -8.86 -5.45
CA VAL A 275 -17.33 -10.32 -5.43
C VAL A 275 -17.15 -10.91 -6.82
N ASN A 276 -17.78 -10.34 -7.84
CA ASN A 276 -17.63 -10.79 -9.22
C ASN A 276 -16.25 -10.43 -9.79
N ALA A 277 -15.77 -9.21 -9.55
CA ALA A 277 -14.41 -8.81 -9.90
C ALA A 277 -13.36 -9.71 -9.23
N ALA A 278 -13.57 -10.08 -7.96
CA ALA A 278 -12.71 -11.02 -7.25
C ALA A 278 -12.60 -12.38 -7.95
N LYS A 279 -13.74 -12.95 -8.36
CA LYS A 279 -13.77 -14.23 -9.09
C LYS A 279 -13.06 -14.16 -10.45
N GLN A 280 -13.14 -13.02 -11.11
CA GLN A 280 -12.53 -12.80 -12.42
C GLN A 280 -11.01 -12.62 -12.32
N TYR A 281 -10.55 -11.68 -11.49
CA TYR A 281 -9.14 -11.26 -11.49
C TYR A 281 -8.25 -12.10 -10.58
N PHE A 282 -8.78 -12.67 -9.49
CA PHE A 282 -8.04 -13.47 -8.50
C PHE A 282 -8.15 -14.98 -8.76
N ASN A 283 -8.03 -15.40 -10.02
CA ASN A 283 -8.03 -16.80 -10.43
C ASN A 283 -6.62 -17.40 -10.40
N GLU A 284 -6.35 -18.26 -9.42
CA GLU A 284 -5.03 -18.91 -9.25
C GLU A 284 -4.60 -19.76 -10.46
N ASN A 285 -5.56 -20.31 -11.22
CA ASN A 285 -5.24 -21.12 -12.40
C ASN A 285 -4.59 -20.31 -13.53
N ASP A 286 -4.80 -18.99 -13.54
CA ASP A 286 -4.23 -18.06 -14.50
C ASP A 286 -3.17 -17.19 -13.80
N SER A 287 -2.03 -17.80 -13.48
CA SER A 287 -0.94 -17.20 -12.72
C SER A 287 0.41 -17.42 -13.39
N THR A 288 1.42 -16.61 -13.08
CA THR A 288 2.75 -16.69 -13.72
C THR A 288 3.38 -18.08 -13.64
N TRP A 289 3.12 -18.80 -12.56
CA TRP A 289 3.68 -20.14 -12.32
C TRP A 289 2.85 -21.29 -12.89
N SER A 290 1.59 -21.06 -13.31
CA SER A 290 0.79 -22.12 -13.94
C SER A 290 1.24 -22.40 -15.36
N GLU A 291 1.73 -21.38 -16.08
CA GLU A 291 2.21 -21.50 -17.46
C GLU A 291 3.65 -21.99 -17.55
N ASN A 292 4.49 -21.63 -16.58
CA ASN A 292 5.92 -21.95 -16.62
C ASN A 292 6.49 -22.35 -15.25
N SER A 293 6.40 -23.64 -14.93
CA SER A 293 6.94 -24.18 -13.68
C SER A 293 8.48 -24.16 -13.60
N SER A 294 9.20 -23.95 -14.72
CA SER A 294 10.67 -23.81 -14.71
C SER A 294 11.15 -22.50 -14.07
N GLY A 295 10.23 -21.53 -13.89
CA GLY A 295 10.50 -20.30 -13.17
C GLY A 295 10.43 -20.41 -11.65
N LEU A 296 10.17 -21.60 -11.10
CA LEU A 296 10.11 -21.87 -9.67
C LEU A 296 11.40 -22.51 -9.15
N LEU A 297 11.67 -22.36 -7.86
CA LEU A 297 12.66 -23.15 -7.15
C LEU A 297 12.24 -24.63 -7.15
N SER A 298 13.22 -25.52 -7.32
CA SER A 298 13.01 -26.97 -7.29
C SER A 298 14.06 -27.62 -6.38
N PRO A 299 13.66 -28.21 -5.23
CA PRO A 299 12.30 -28.23 -4.68
C PRO A 299 11.82 -26.84 -4.22
N LEU A 300 10.49 -26.65 -4.12
CA LEU A 300 9.94 -25.47 -3.47
C LEU A 300 10.28 -25.50 -1.96
N PRO A 301 10.65 -24.36 -1.36
CA PRO A 301 10.86 -24.28 0.08
C PRO A 301 9.60 -24.64 0.88
N GLU A 302 9.80 -25.27 2.05
CA GLU A 302 8.69 -25.58 2.95
C GLU A 302 8.04 -24.30 3.49
N ILE A 303 6.72 -24.35 3.73
CA ILE A 303 6.00 -23.24 4.36
C ILE A 303 6.51 -23.09 5.79
N ASP A 304 7.00 -21.90 6.13
CA ASP A 304 7.36 -21.60 7.51
C ASP A 304 6.10 -21.57 8.39
N ARG A 305 6.11 -22.39 9.44
CA ARG A 305 5.06 -22.49 10.47
C ARG A 305 5.57 -22.09 11.85
N SER A 306 6.73 -21.45 11.90
CA SER A 306 7.38 -21.05 13.14
C SER A 306 6.52 -20.04 13.91
N ILE A 307 6.46 -20.26 15.22
CA ILE A 307 5.79 -19.37 16.16
C ILE A 307 6.82 -18.37 16.67
N ALA A 308 6.44 -17.09 16.72
CA ALA A 308 7.31 -16.06 17.29
C ALA A 308 7.48 -16.28 18.79
N GLN A 309 8.72 -16.29 19.26
CA GLN A 309 9.08 -16.46 20.67
C GLN A 309 9.86 -15.24 21.14
N TYR A 310 9.34 -14.53 22.13
CA TYR A 310 10.05 -13.41 22.74
C TYR A 310 11.19 -13.94 23.61
N THR A 311 12.40 -13.48 23.35
CA THR A 311 13.60 -13.81 24.14
C THR A 311 14.16 -12.61 24.89
N GLY A 312 13.73 -11.40 24.52
CA GLY A 312 14.45 -10.18 24.84
C GLY A 312 15.83 -10.15 24.16
N GLY A 313 16.60 -9.11 24.45
CA GLY A 313 17.94 -8.92 23.91
C GLY A 313 18.31 -7.46 23.77
N GLU A 314 19.52 -7.20 23.27
CA GLU A 314 20.03 -5.87 22.96
C GLU A 314 20.69 -5.88 21.59
N VAL A 315 20.45 -4.82 20.81
CA VAL A 315 21.21 -4.50 19.61
C VAL A 315 21.75 -3.09 19.77
N ARG A 316 23.07 -2.93 19.65
CA ARG A 316 23.75 -1.63 19.75
C ARG A 316 24.49 -1.37 18.45
N VAL A 317 24.19 -0.24 17.82
CA VAL A 317 24.87 0.23 16.62
C VAL A 317 25.60 1.52 16.97
N THR A 318 26.87 1.60 16.60
CA THR A 318 27.69 2.80 16.76
C THR A 318 28.00 3.31 15.36
N ASP A 319 27.45 4.46 15.02
CA ASP A 319 27.68 5.14 13.75
C ASP A 319 28.18 6.57 14.01
N ASP A 320 29.01 7.06 13.09
CA ASP A 320 29.50 8.43 13.12
C ASP A 320 28.49 9.36 12.44
N LEU A 321 27.78 10.15 13.25
CA LEU A 321 26.74 11.07 12.81
C LEU A 321 27.29 12.43 12.34
N SER A 322 28.62 12.64 12.40
CA SER A 322 29.24 13.92 12.00
C SER A 322 28.94 14.32 10.56
N ASN A 323 28.74 13.35 9.67
CA ASN A 323 28.48 13.55 8.24
C ASN A 323 26.99 13.50 7.84
N MET A 324 26.06 13.41 8.80
CA MET A 324 24.61 13.37 8.50
C MET A 324 24.01 14.76 8.20
N ALA A 325 24.69 15.85 8.55
CA ALA A 325 24.18 17.19 8.31
C ALA A 325 24.22 17.53 6.80
N LEU A 326 23.05 17.73 6.19
CA LEU A 326 22.91 18.23 4.81
C LEU A 326 23.28 19.72 4.64
N GLY A 327 23.62 20.40 5.74
CA GLY A 327 23.92 21.83 5.77
C GLY A 327 25.21 22.14 6.53
N PRO A 328 25.64 23.41 6.55
CA PRO A 328 26.91 23.84 7.15
C PRO A 328 26.91 23.80 8.69
N THR A 329 25.75 23.58 9.32
CA THR A 329 25.60 23.46 10.76
C THR A 329 25.77 22.01 11.20
N GLU A 330 26.76 21.76 12.05
CA GLU A 330 26.92 20.46 12.74
C GLU A 330 25.63 20.11 13.50
N TYR A 331 25.13 18.90 13.28
CA TYR A 331 23.97 18.38 14.02
C TYR A 331 24.46 17.82 15.36
N PRO A 332 23.72 18.01 16.47
CA PRO A 332 24.12 17.44 17.75
C PRO A 332 24.20 15.91 17.66
N ASN A 333 25.29 15.32 18.17
CA ASN A 333 25.44 13.88 18.31
C ASN A 333 24.45 13.37 19.36
N LEU A 334 23.28 12.93 18.92
CA LEU A 334 22.25 12.35 19.77
C LEU A 334 22.37 10.83 19.79
N ALA A 335 22.17 10.24 20.97
CA ALA A 335 21.94 8.81 21.09
C ALA A 335 20.45 8.52 20.95
N HIS A 336 20.09 7.62 20.06
CA HIS A 336 18.71 7.16 19.90
C HIS A 336 18.59 5.73 20.42
N PHE A 337 17.56 5.45 21.21
CA PHE A 337 17.29 4.12 21.73
C PHE A 337 15.78 3.85 21.77
N ILE A 338 15.43 2.57 21.67
CA ILE A 338 14.08 2.06 21.92
C ILE A 338 14.20 0.98 23.01
N LEU A 339 13.28 1.02 23.97
CA LEU A 339 13.09 -0.03 24.96
C LEU A 339 11.68 -0.60 24.77
N GLY A 340 11.59 -1.92 24.61
CA GLY A 340 10.32 -2.61 24.39
C GLY A 340 10.22 -3.89 25.22
N PHE A 341 8.99 -4.21 25.62
CA PHE A 341 8.64 -5.45 26.33
C PHE A 341 7.74 -6.31 25.42
N GLU A 342 7.54 -7.57 25.81
CA GLU A 342 6.55 -8.42 25.15
C GLU A 342 5.14 -7.82 25.32
N GLY A 343 4.43 -7.66 24.21
CA GLY A 343 3.07 -7.13 24.17
C GLY A 343 2.01 -8.24 24.09
N ALA A 344 0.76 -7.82 23.91
CA ALA A 344 -0.37 -8.72 23.70
C ALA A 344 -0.68 -8.93 22.20
N SER A 345 -1.11 -10.14 21.83
CA SER A 345 -1.67 -10.42 20.49
C SER A 345 -3.00 -9.68 20.26
N LEU A 346 -3.40 -9.51 19.00
CA LEU A 346 -4.67 -8.86 18.61
C LEU A 346 -5.91 -9.53 19.24
N ASP A 347 -5.88 -10.85 19.36
CA ASP A 347 -7.00 -11.64 19.93
C ASP A 347 -6.91 -11.80 21.46
N HIS A 348 -5.89 -11.23 22.09
CA HIS A 348 -5.68 -11.35 23.53
C HIS A 348 -6.60 -10.38 24.30
N PRO A 349 -7.21 -10.79 25.44
CA PRO A 349 -8.11 -9.91 26.21
C PRO A 349 -7.44 -8.61 26.66
N ASP A 350 -6.12 -8.62 26.88
CA ASP A 350 -5.35 -7.44 27.29
C ASP A 350 -4.99 -6.48 26.15
N PHE A 351 -5.33 -6.79 24.89
CA PHE A 351 -5.03 -5.91 23.75
C PHE A 351 -5.57 -4.48 23.95
N VAL A 352 -6.84 -4.35 24.35
CA VAL A 352 -7.47 -3.05 24.61
C VAL A 352 -6.80 -2.32 25.79
N PRO A 353 -6.56 -2.96 26.96
CA PRO A 353 -5.71 -2.40 28.01
C PRO A 353 -4.35 -1.87 27.53
N PHE A 354 -3.63 -2.62 26.68
CA PHE A 354 -2.36 -2.16 26.09
C PHE A 354 -2.54 -0.90 25.22
N CYS A 355 -3.62 -0.81 24.42
CA CYS A 355 -3.93 0.41 23.64
C CYS A 355 -4.19 1.63 24.54
N VAL A 356 -4.87 1.44 25.67
CA VAL A 356 -5.11 2.49 26.65
C VAL A 356 -3.80 2.92 27.33
N LEU A 357 -2.97 1.96 27.72
CA LEU A 357 -1.64 2.24 28.29
C LEU A 357 -0.76 3.04 27.32
N ASN A 358 -0.70 2.64 26.04
CA ASN A 358 0.02 3.38 25.01
C ASN A 358 -0.49 4.82 24.87
N SER A 359 -1.81 5.01 24.90
CA SER A 359 -2.45 6.33 24.82
C SER A 359 -2.18 7.20 26.05
N LEU A 360 -2.10 6.60 27.24
CA LEU A 360 -1.79 7.28 28.51
C LEU A 360 -0.33 7.70 28.61
N MET A 361 0.59 6.80 28.22
CA MET A 361 2.02 7.07 28.18
C MET A 361 2.31 8.18 27.16
N GLY A 362 1.74 8.07 25.96
CA GLY A 362 1.80 9.07 24.91
C GLY A 362 3.22 9.51 24.59
N GLY A 363 3.44 10.83 24.52
CA GLY A 363 4.70 11.45 24.12
C GLY A 363 4.57 12.29 22.86
N GLY A 364 5.72 12.71 22.31
CA GLY A 364 5.80 13.55 21.12
C GLY A 364 7.20 14.10 20.92
N GLY A 365 7.40 14.85 19.84
CA GLY A 365 8.60 15.66 19.68
C GLY A 365 8.49 16.98 20.45
N SER A 366 9.62 17.52 20.92
CA SER A 366 9.70 18.84 21.59
C SER A 366 9.20 19.98 20.69
N PHE A 367 9.22 19.77 19.37
CA PHE A 367 8.73 20.72 18.38
C PHE A 367 7.40 20.25 17.78
N SER A 368 6.32 20.40 18.55
CA SER A 368 4.96 20.13 18.08
C SER A 368 4.14 21.43 18.06
N ALA A 369 4.16 22.13 16.92
CA ALA A 369 3.39 23.36 16.73
C ALA A 369 1.92 23.04 16.38
N GLY A 370 1.14 22.58 17.36
CA GLY A 370 -0.32 22.57 17.18
C GLY A 370 -1.11 22.72 18.47
N GLY A 371 -2.42 22.93 18.29
CA GLY A 371 -3.33 23.19 19.39
C GLY A 371 -3.63 21.98 20.28
N PRO A 372 -4.50 22.18 21.28
CA PRO A 372 -4.93 21.13 22.21
C PRO A 372 -5.44 19.87 21.51
N GLY A 373 -5.27 18.71 22.16
CA GLY A 373 -5.74 17.40 21.68
C GLY A 373 -4.68 16.49 21.06
N LYS A 374 -3.42 16.93 20.97
CA LYS A 374 -2.31 16.14 20.42
C LYS A 374 -1.56 15.26 21.45
N GLY A 375 -2.09 15.14 22.68
CA GLY A 375 -1.43 14.37 23.75
C GLY A 375 -0.45 15.17 24.62
N MET A 376 -0.55 16.51 24.65
CA MET A 376 0.33 17.38 25.46
C MET A 376 0.25 17.16 26.98
N TYR A 377 -0.78 16.45 27.44
CA TYR A 377 -1.01 16.12 28.86
C TYR A 377 -0.78 14.62 29.15
N THR A 378 -0.12 13.90 28.24
CA THR A 378 0.27 12.50 28.45
C THR A 378 1.51 12.43 29.33
N ARG A 379 1.66 11.31 30.06
CA ARG A 379 2.68 11.20 31.12
C ARG A 379 4.10 11.46 30.61
N LEU A 380 4.50 10.84 29.50
CA LEU A 380 5.85 11.04 28.96
C LEU A 380 6.05 12.46 28.43
N TYR A 381 5.00 13.11 27.93
CA TYR A 381 5.11 14.48 27.46
C TYR A 381 5.36 15.44 28.63
N THR A 382 4.62 15.30 29.74
CA THR A 382 4.75 16.19 30.89
C THR A 382 5.99 15.94 31.74
N ASP A 383 6.47 14.70 31.80
CA ASP A 383 7.55 14.33 32.72
C ASP A 383 8.94 14.36 32.07
N VAL A 384 9.01 14.35 30.73
CA VAL A 384 10.28 14.31 29.98
C VAL A 384 10.53 15.56 29.13
N LEU A 385 9.49 16.12 28.51
CA LEU A 385 9.64 17.26 27.58
C LEU A 385 9.37 18.63 28.22
N HIS A 386 8.65 18.65 29.35
CA HIS A 386 8.29 19.84 30.13
C HIS A 386 8.80 19.67 31.57
#